data_AF-A0A7R9U237-F1
#
_entry.id   AF-A0A7R9U237-F1
#
_cell.length_a   1.000
_cell.length_b   1.000
_cell.length_c   1.000
_cell.angle_alpha   90.00
_cell.angle_beta   90.00
_cell.angle_gamma   90.00
#
_symmetry.space_group_name_H-M   'P 1'
#
loop_
_entity.id
_entity.type
_entity.pdbx_description
1 polymer ?
#
loop_
_entity_poly.entity_id
_entity_poly.type
_entity_poly.pdbx_seq_one_letter_code
_entity_poly.pdbx_strand_id
1 'polypeptide(L)'
;WPKAPSAPEGREGPQAPRRDTTGGKGARTQQWLLLAVNKFDADRKRMSVLVREPDELGGRILLLMKGADNKMLDVCSHSTLYHVAAIQDHLVRFAKEGLRTLVLGYRFVPEAEFKSWFVKFDKASKAVEGRSEALKNAALDVEKDILLAGATAIEDRLQDEVPETIASLAPAGVKLWILTGDKRETAENIGLSARVLRPEMDIQVLRDGTPDQVHAQIKALYDTIVS
;
A
#
# COMPACT_ATOMS: atom_id res chain seq x y z
N TRP A 1 7.93 -62.21 4.52
CA TRP A 1 7.15 -60.96 4.50
C TRP A 1 8.06 -59.84 3.98
N PRO A 2 7.61 -58.95 3.09
CA PRO A 2 8.34 -58.57 1.88
C PRO A 2 9.37 -57.44 2.05
N LYS A 3 10.35 -57.43 1.13
CA LYS A 3 11.32 -56.34 0.91
C LYS A 3 10.60 -55.01 0.68
N ALA A 4 11.06 -53.95 1.34
CA ALA A 4 10.63 -52.59 1.10
C ALA A 4 10.96 -52.15 -0.35
N PRO A 5 10.09 -51.40 -1.03
CA PRO A 5 10.37 -50.86 -2.35
C PRO A 5 11.43 -49.75 -2.27
N SER A 6 12.31 -49.73 -3.27
CA SER A 6 13.33 -48.71 -3.53
C SER A 6 12.72 -47.31 -3.71
N ALA A 7 13.39 -46.30 -3.14
CA ALA A 7 13.02 -44.90 -3.26
C ALA A 7 13.04 -44.42 -4.72
N PRO A 8 12.14 -43.51 -5.14
CA PRO A 8 12.27 -42.82 -6.41
C PRO A 8 13.40 -41.78 -6.30
N GLU A 9 14.44 -41.96 -7.12
CA GLU A 9 15.45 -40.94 -7.39
C GLU A 9 14.83 -39.73 -8.11
N GLY A 10 15.28 -38.53 -7.75
CA GLY A 10 15.08 -37.32 -8.57
C GLY A 10 13.97 -36.37 -8.11
N ARG A 11 14.16 -35.69 -6.96
CA ARG A 11 13.54 -34.37 -6.76
C ARG A 11 14.52 -33.31 -7.26
N GLU A 12 14.30 -32.83 -8.47
CA GLU A 12 14.95 -31.60 -8.95
C GLU A 12 14.55 -30.45 -8.02
N GLY A 13 15.54 -29.80 -7.40
CA GLY A 13 15.33 -28.52 -6.72
C GLY A 13 14.89 -27.44 -7.73
N PRO A 14 14.37 -26.29 -7.26
CA PRO A 14 13.90 -25.23 -8.14
C PRO A 14 15.00 -24.80 -9.11
N GLN A 15 14.84 -25.14 -10.39
CA GLN A 15 15.75 -24.74 -11.46
C GLN A 15 15.74 -23.21 -11.55
N ALA A 16 16.93 -22.60 -11.53
CA ALA A 16 17.10 -21.18 -11.85
C ALA A 16 16.49 -20.88 -13.24
N PRO A 17 15.90 -19.70 -13.46
CA PRO A 17 15.22 -19.41 -14.73
C PRO A 17 16.19 -19.52 -15.90
N ARG A 18 15.82 -20.34 -16.90
CA ARG A 18 16.54 -20.51 -18.15
C ARG A 18 16.63 -19.15 -18.86
N ARG A 19 17.85 -18.73 -19.23
CA ARG A 19 18.06 -17.52 -20.04
C ARG A 19 17.43 -17.71 -21.41
N ASP A 20 16.29 -17.07 -21.63
CA ASP A 20 15.81 -16.82 -22.98
C ASP A 20 16.80 -15.88 -23.67
N THR A 21 17.45 -16.39 -24.72
CA THR A 21 18.42 -15.65 -25.54
C THR A 21 17.81 -15.45 -26.91
N THR A 22 16.79 -14.60 -26.96
CA THR A 22 16.27 -14.04 -28.20
C THR A 22 16.51 -12.54 -28.22
N GLY A 23 17.17 -12.08 -29.29
CA GLY A 23 17.90 -10.83 -29.37
C GLY A 23 17.04 -9.57 -29.30
N GLY A 24 17.33 -8.73 -28.31
CA GLY A 24 16.98 -7.30 -28.27
C GLY A 24 18.22 -6.51 -27.87
N LYS A 25 18.49 -5.39 -28.54
CA LYS A 25 19.64 -4.51 -28.30
C LYS A 25 19.79 -4.18 -26.80
N GLY A 26 20.86 -4.69 -26.19
CA GLY A 26 21.50 -4.12 -25.00
C GLY A 26 20.66 -4.01 -23.72
N ALA A 27 19.97 -5.07 -23.29
CA ALA A 27 19.41 -5.08 -21.93
C ALA A 27 20.55 -5.11 -20.89
N ARG A 28 20.80 -3.99 -20.21
CA ARG A 28 21.70 -3.95 -19.04
C ARG A 28 20.96 -4.46 -17.82
N THR A 29 21.41 -5.58 -17.27
CA THR A 29 20.95 -6.08 -15.97
C THR A 29 21.71 -5.36 -14.86
N GLN A 30 20.99 -4.91 -13.84
CA GLN A 30 21.57 -4.34 -12.62
C GLN A 30 21.18 -5.21 -11.42
N GLN A 31 22.12 -5.45 -10.51
CA GLN A 31 21.87 -6.19 -9.28
C GLN A 31 21.82 -5.23 -8.08
N TRP A 32 20.67 -5.22 -7.41
CA TRP A 32 20.43 -4.40 -6.24
C TRP A 32 20.34 -5.30 -5.01
N LEU A 33 21.01 -4.95 -3.92
CA LEU A 33 20.99 -5.74 -2.69
C LEU A 33 19.89 -5.22 -1.77
N LEU A 34 18.91 -6.07 -1.43
CA LEU A 34 17.89 -5.75 -0.44
C LEU A 34 18.47 -5.89 0.97
N LEU A 35 18.54 -4.78 1.71
CA LEU A 35 19.13 -4.72 3.06
C LEU A 35 18.08 -4.92 4.14
N ALA A 36 16.90 -4.31 3.99
CA ALA A 36 15.82 -4.42 4.96
C ALA A 36 14.46 -4.08 4.34
N VAL A 37 13.39 -4.60 4.96
CA VAL A 37 12.00 -4.35 4.59
C VAL A 37 11.23 -3.89 5.82
N ASN A 38 10.80 -2.63 5.81
CA ASN A 38 9.80 -2.14 6.75
C ASN A 38 8.43 -2.41 6.14
N LYS A 39 7.78 -3.47 6.62
CA LYS A 39 6.47 -3.91 6.12
C LYS A 39 5.43 -2.80 6.24
N PHE A 40 4.34 -2.92 5.48
CA PHE A 40 3.19 -2.06 5.65
C PHE A 40 2.68 -2.13 7.09
N ASP A 41 2.37 -0.95 7.64
CA ASP A 41 1.81 -0.78 8.96
C ASP A 41 0.58 0.13 8.85
N ALA A 42 -0.51 -0.26 9.50
CA ALA A 42 -1.81 0.42 9.35
C ALA A 42 -1.83 1.82 9.96
N ASP A 43 -1.02 2.08 10.99
CA ASP A 43 -0.92 3.40 11.62
C ASP A 43 -0.06 4.34 10.76
N ARG A 44 1.08 3.81 10.27
CA ARG A 44 1.99 4.56 9.39
C ARG A 44 1.45 4.75 7.98
N LYS A 45 0.53 3.87 7.53
CA LYS A 45 -0.06 3.77 6.18
C LYS A 45 0.97 3.81 5.05
N ARG A 46 2.12 3.19 5.26
CA ARG A 46 3.23 3.14 4.30
C ARG A 46 4.13 1.95 4.54
N MET A 47 4.94 1.63 3.54
CA MET A 47 6.00 0.63 3.63
C MET A 47 7.27 1.16 2.95
N SER A 48 8.43 0.69 3.39
CA SER A 48 9.71 1.06 2.80
C SER A 48 10.66 -0.12 2.69
N VAL A 49 11.59 -0.03 1.73
CA VAL A 49 12.68 -0.97 1.56
C VAL A 49 14.00 -0.20 1.55
N LEU A 50 15.01 -0.75 2.21
CA LEU A 50 16.37 -0.25 2.10
C LEU A 50 17.12 -1.16 1.13
N VAL A 51 17.72 -0.56 0.11
CA VAL A 51 18.51 -1.26 -0.90
C VAL A 51 19.89 -0.63 -1.02
N ARG A 52 20.89 -1.43 -1.39
CA ARG A 52 22.18 -0.94 -1.84
C ARG A 52 22.23 -0.98 -3.37
N GLU A 53 22.56 0.17 -3.95
CA GLU A 53 22.82 0.32 -5.37
C GLU A 53 24.02 -0.55 -5.79
N PRO A 54 24.06 -1.02 -7.05
CA PRO A 54 25.28 -1.59 -7.64
C PRO A 54 26.50 -0.67 -7.44
N ASP A 55 27.69 -1.26 -7.31
CA ASP A 55 28.93 -0.48 -7.18
C ASP A 55 29.17 0.43 -8.38
N GLU A 56 28.73 0.03 -9.59
CA GLU A 56 28.84 0.88 -10.79
C GLU A 56 27.97 2.14 -10.73
N LEU A 57 26.96 2.18 -9.86
CA LEU A 57 26.10 3.35 -9.60
C LEU A 57 26.54 4.14 -8.35
N GLY A 58 27.61 3.70 -7.69
CA GLY A 58 28.19 4.35 -6.51
C GLY A 58 27.93 3.65 -5.18
N GLY A 59 27.29 2.47 -5.17
CA GLY A 59 27.18 1.63 -3.97
C GLY A 59 26.39 2.26 -2.81
N ARG A 60 25.55 3.27 -3.08
CA ARG A 60 24.83 4.04 -2.05
C ARG A 60 23.68 3.23 -1.46
N ILE A 61 23.29 3.60 -0.25
CA ILE A 61 22.11 3.05 0.41
C ILE A 61 20.92 3.95 0.11
N LEU A 62 19.88 3.36 -0.45
CA LEU A 62 18.65 4.03 -0.84
C LEU A 62 17.49 3.46 -0.04
N LEU A 63 16.79 4.35 0.66
CA LEU A 63 15.46 4.07 1.20
C LEU A 63 14.46 4.39 0.10
N LEU A 64 13.65 3.41 -0.30
CA LEU A 64 12.52 3.57 -1.21
C LEU A 64 11.23 3.39 -0.42
N MET A 65 10.27 4.28 -0.60
CA MET A 65 9.03 4.28 0.19
C MET A 65 7.80 4.50 -0.69
N LYS A 66 6.71 3.81 -0.32
CA LYS A 66 5.38 4.02 -0.88
C LYS A 66 4.33 4.05 0.22
N GLY A 67 3.35 4.93 0.11
CA GLY A 67 2.30 5.05 1.12
C GLY A 67 1.15 5.96 0.74
N ALA A 68 0.23 6.11 1.69
CA ALA A 68 -0.88 7.06 1.61
C ALA A 68 -0.36 8.49 1.51
N ASP A 69 -1.08 9.33 0.75
CA ASP A 69 -0.72 10.71 0.48
C ASP A 69 -0.47 11.52 1.75
N ASN A 70 -1.42 11.55 2.68
CA ASN A 70 -1.29 12.31 3.91
C ASN A 70 -0.06 11.89 4.74
N LYS A 71 0.20 10.57 4.85
CA LYS A 71 1.32 10.05 5.65
C LYS A 71 2.68 10.16 4.98
N MET A 72 2.73 10.16 3.65
CA MET A 72 3.96 10.37 2.90
C MET A 72 4.36 11.85 2.93
N LEU A 73 3.39 12.76 2.80
CA LEU A 73 3.64 14.19 2.82
C LEU A 73 4.15 14.68 4.19
N ASP A 74 3.71 14.06 5.30
CA ASP A 74 4.17 14.37 6.66
C ASP A 74 5.69 14.16 6.87
N VAL A 75 6.33 13.32 6.05
CA VAL A 75 7.74 12.93 6.19
C VAL A 75 8.63 13.41 5.03
N CYS A 76 8.07 14.23 4.13
CA CYS A 76 8.79 14.83 3.03
C CYS A 76 9.79 15.90 3.51
N SER A 77 10.94 15.97 2.84
CA SER A 77 11.89 17.05 3.03
C SER A 77 11.30 18.38 2.54
N HIS A 78 11.59 19.46 3.29
CA HIS A 78 11.24 20.85 2.91
C HIS A 78 11.78 21.24 1.52
N SER A 79 12.83 20.57 1.05
CA SER A 79 13.41 20.78 -0.29
C SER A 79 12.46 20.40 -1.45
N THR A 80 11.41 19.62 -1.18
CA THR A 80 10.45 19.15 -2.19
C THR A 80 9.12 19.89 -2.20
N LEU A 81 8.98 20.96 -1.41
CA LEU A 81 7.72 21.70 -1.24
C LEU A 81 7.12 22.22 -2.55
N TYR A 82 7.96 22.59 -3.53
CA TYR A 82 7.46 23.06 -4.84
C TYR A 82 6.73 21.96 -5.63
N HIS A 83 7.09 20.69 -5.44
CA HIS A 83 6.44 19.55 -6.09
C HIS A 83 5.20 19.06 -5.35
N VAL A 84 5.06 19.40 -4.06
CA VAL A 84 3.94 18.92 -3.22
C VAL A 84 2.60 19.40 -3.77
N ALA A 85 2.47 20.68 -4.11
CA ALA A 85 1.20 21.23 -4.60
C ALA A 85 0.75 20.57 -5.92
N ALA A 86 1.68 20.38 -6.86
CA ALA A 86 1.38 19.71 -8.14
C ALA A 86 0.96 18.25 -7.94
N ILE A 87 1.64 17.52 -7.05
CA ILE A 87 1.30 16.13 -6.75
C ILE A 87 -0.04 16.03 -6.01
N GLN A 88 -0.34 16.96 -5.11
CA GLN A 88 -1.65 17.02 -4.45
C GLN A 88 -2.79 17.22 -5.46
N ASP A 89 -2.64 18.10 -6.45
CA ASP A 89 -3.63 18.26 -7.52
C ASP A 89 -3.87 16.95 -8.29
N HIS A 90 -2.79 16.25 -8.67
CA HIS A 90 -2.88 14.97 -9.36
C HIS A 90 -3.59 13.91 -8.52
N LEU A 91 -3.26 13.81 -7.22
CA LEU A 91 -3.87 12.86 -6.28
C LEU A 91 -5.37 13.11 -6.12
N VAL A 92 -5.80 14.39 -6.07
CA VAL A 92 -7.22 14.75 -6.02
C VAL A 92 -7.93 14.34 -7.30
N ARG A 93 -7.33 14.58 -8.48
CA ARG A 93 -7.89 14.15 -9.76
C ARG A 93 -8.04 12.63 -9.86
N PHE A 94 -6.99 11.88 -9.52
CA PHE A 94 -7.03 10.42 -9.52
C PHE A 94 -8.07 9.85 -8.55
N ALA A 95 -8.22 10.44 -7.36
CA ALA A 95 -9.24 10.02 -6.41
C ALA A 95 -10.67 10.26 -6.93
N LYS A 96 -10.91 11.39 -7.62
CA LYS A 96 -12.20 11.68 -8.27
C LYS A 96 -12.54 10.67 -9.36
N GLU A 97 -11.52 10.20 -10.09
CA GLU A 97 -11.66 9.13 -11.08
C GLU A 97 -11.75 7.72 -10.45
N GLY A 98 -11.71 7.59 -9.12
CA GLY A 98 -11.82 6.31 -8.42
C GLY A 98 -10.56 5.47 -8.43
N LEU A 99 -9.44 6.03 -8.85
CA LEU A 99 -8.16 5.33 -8.90
C LEU A 99 -7.52 5.25 -7.51
N ARG A 100 -6.93 4.10 -7.20
CA ARG A 100 -6.16 3.92 -5.96
C ARG A 100 -4.83 4.62 -6.10
N THR A 101 -4.58 5.59 -5.22
CA THR A 101 -3.37 6.40 -5.26
C THR A 101 -2.32 5.93 -4.25
N LEU A 102 -1.04 6.01 -4.64
CA LEU A 102 0.09 5.90 -3.72
C LEU A 102 1.10 6.99 -4.03
N VAL A 103 1.68 7.57 -2.99
CA VAL A 103 2.80 8.50 -3.12
C VAL A 103 4.10 7.73 -3.00
N LEU A 104 5.05 8.02 -3.88
CA LEU A 104 6.38 7.42 -3.94
C LEU A 104 7.43 8.44 -3.54
N GLY A 105 8.39 8.00 -2.73
CA GLY A 105 9.52 8.82 -2.36
C GLY A 105 10.77 7.99 -2.07
N TYR A 106 11.90 8.66 -2.00
CA TYR A 106 13.17 8.03 -1.69
C TYR A 106 14.06 8.91 -0.83
N ARG A 107 15.08 8.32 -0.23
CA ARG A 107 16.14 9.06 0.47
C ARG A 107 17.45 8.29 0.39
N PHE A 108 18.53 9.00 0.12
CA PHE A 108 19.88 8.44 0.30
C PHE A 108 20.22 8.43 1.80
N VAL A 109 20.50 7.24 2.33
CA VAL A 109 20.84 7.06 3.74
C VAL A 109 22.37 7.01 3.87
N PRO A 110 22.99 7.89 4.66
CA PRO A 110 24.42 7.83 4.91
C PRO A 110 24.84 6.49 5.52
N GLU A 111 26.02 6.00 5.14
CA GLU A 111 26.53 4.68 5.57
C GLU A 111 26.59 4.55 7.10
N ALA A 112 27.01 5.62 7.79
CA ALA A 112 27.08 5.66 9.25
C ALA A 112 25.68 5.59 9.90
N GLU A 113 24.70 6.31 9.34
CA GLU A 113 23.32 6.27 9.79
C GLU A 113 22.74 4.87 9.61
N PHE A 114 22.90 4.27 8.41
CA PHE A 114 22.45 2.90 8.15
C PHE A 114 23.04 1.89 9.13
N LYS A 115 24.36 1.93 9.36
CA LYS A 115 25.01 0.99 10.30
C LYS A 115 24.41 1.08 11.70
N SER A 116 24.21 2.30 12.20
CA SER A 116 23.61 2.52 13.53
C SER A 116 22.14 2.08 13.59
N TRP A 117 21.37 2.36 12.53
CA TRP A 117 19.98 1.98 12.40
C TRP A 117 19.80 0.47 12.27
N PHE A 118 20.63 -0.19 11.47
CA PHE A 118 20.52 -1.63 11.19
C PHE A 118 20.73 -2.48 12.43
N VAL A 119 21.58 -2.05 13.37
CA VAL A 119 21.72 -2.72 14.68
C VAL A 119 20.40 -2.72 15.45
N LYS A 120 19.67 -1.59 15.46
CA LYS A 120 18.36 -1.49 16.10
C LYS A 120 17.33 -2.36 15.38
N PHE A 121 17.30 -2.29 14.05
CA PHE A 121 16.38 -3.06 13.21
C PHE A 121 16.60 -4.58 13.37
N ASP A 122 17.84 -5.05 13.30
CA ASP A 122 18.20 -6.46 13.45
C ASP A 122 17.79 -6.98 14.84
N LYS A 123 18.09 -6.23 15.90
CA LYS A 123 17.63 -6.55 17.26
C LYS A 123 16.10 -6.61 17.35
N ALA A 124 15.40 -5.63 16.78
CA ALA A 124 13.93 -5.60 16.76
C ALA A 124 13.36 -6.81 16.00
N SER A 125 13.94 -7.17 14.85
CA SER A 125 13.48 -8.27 14.01
C SER A 125 13.58 -9.64 14.69
N LYS A 126 14.56 -9.80 15.59
CA LYS A 126 14.83 -11.02 16.37
C LYS A 126 14.14 -11.04 17.73
N ALA A 127 13.43 -9.99 18.12
CA ALA A 127 12.74 -9.92 19.40
C ALA A 127 11.56 -10.92 19.45
N VAL A 128 11.40 -11.59 20.61
CA VAL A 128 10.27 -12.51 20.86
C VAL A 128 9.04 -11.72 21.31
N GLU A 129 9.24 -10.77 22.22
CA GLU A 129 8.19 -9.90 22.76
C GLU A 129 8.37 -8.46 22.24
N GLY A 130 7.26 -7.73 22.09
CA GLY A 130 7.29 -6.33 21.65
C GLY A 130 7.82 -6.09 20.23
N ARG A 131 8.05 -7.16 19.44
CA ARG A 131 8.64 -7.10 18.09
C ARG A 131 7.95 -6.11 17.16
N SER A 132 6.62 -6.11 17.13
CA SER A 132 5.85 -5.24 16.23
C SER A 132 6.14 -3.77 16.51
N GLU A 133 6.12 -3.38 17.79
CA GLU A 133 6.36 -2.02 18.22
C GLU A 133 7.83 -1.62 18.02
N ALA A 134 8.76 -2.53 18.32
CA ALA A 134 10.19 -2.29 18.09
C ALA A 134 10.51 -2.07 16.59
N LEU A 135 9.90 -2.85 15.70
CA LEU A 135 10.06 -2.69 14.25
C LEU A 135 9.39 -1.40 13.74
N LYS A 136 8.23 -1.03 14.29
CA LYS A 136 7.56 0.23 13.98
C LYS A 136 8.45 1.42 14.32
N ASN A 137 9.03 1.43 15.53
CA ASN A 137 9.95 2.48 15.96
C ASN A 137 11.24 2.53 15.12
N ALA A 138 11.81 1.36 14.79
CA ALA A 138 12.94 1.30 13.87
C ALA A 138 12.57 1.89 12.50
N ALA A 139 11.40 1.59 11.95
CA ALA A 139 10.98 2.17 10.67
C ALA A 139 10.82 3.70 10.75
N LEU A 140 10.22 4.22 11.83
CA LEU A 140 10.06 5.67 12.03
C LEU A 140 11.41 6.41 12.12
N ASP A 141 12.44 5.79 12.71
CA ASP A 141 13.78 6.39 12.85
C ASP A 141 14.41 6.76 11.48
N VAL A 142 14.13 5.96 10.43
CA VAL A 142 14.72 6.12 9.09
C VAL A 142 13.77 6.75 8.06
N GLU A 143 12.46 6.60 8.22
CA GLU A 143 11.42 7.13 7.32
C GLU A 143 11.15 8.63 7.54
N LYS A 144 12.18 9.46 7.28
CA LYS A 144 12.15 10.92 7.39
C LYS A 144 12.98 11.56 6.28
N ASP A 145 12.78 12.86 6.06
CA ASP A 145 13.50 13.68 5.08
C ASP A 145 13.44 13.12 3.65
N ILE A 146 12.26 12.64 3.27
CA ILE A 146 12.05 11.94 2.02
C ILE A 146 11.98 12.92 0.85
N LEU A 147 12.66 12.58 -0.24
CA LEU A 147 12.51 13.25 -1.52
C LEU A 147 11.34 12.63 -2.28
N LEU A 148 10.36 13.46 -2.60
CA LEU A 148 9.18 13.07 -3.36
C LEU A 148 9.57 12.71 -4.80
N ALA A 149 9.25 11.48 -5.22
CA ALA A 149 9.49 11.01 -6.60
C ALA A 149 8.27 11.22 -7.49
N GLY A 150 7.06 11.06 -6.94
CA GLY A 150 5.83 11.16 -7.69
C GLY A 150 4.66 10.44 -7.01
N ALA A 151 3.61 10.19 -7.78
CA ALA A 151 2.46 9.43 -7.35
C ALA A 151 2.06 8.42 -8.44
N THR A 152 1.48 7.30 -8.03
CA THR A 152 0.85 6.32 -8.92
C THR A 152 -0.65 6.39 -8.77
N ALA A 153 -1.37 6.07 -9.85
CA ALA A 153 -2.81 5.85 -9.85
C ALA A 153 -3.07 4.48 -10.47
N ILE A 154 -3.72 3.61 -9.73
CA ILE A 154 -3.97 2.23 -10.13
C ILE A 154 -5.48 2.05 -10.23
N GLU A 155 -5.93 1.61 -11.40
CA GLU A 155 -7.31 1.17 -11.59
C GLU A 155 -7.50 -0.16 -10.84
N ASP A 156 -8.35 -0.17 -9.82
CA ASP A 156 -8.73 -1.39 -9.11
C ASP A 156 -9.96 -1.97 -9.83
N ARG A 157 -9.70 -2.87 -10.78
CA ARG A 157 -10.78 -3.50 -11.54
C ARG A 157 -11.55 -4.44 -10.62
N LEU A 158 -12.87 -4.35 -10.71
CA LEU A 158 -13.73 -5.36 -10.12
C LEU A 158 -13.42 -6.72 -10.73
N GLN A 159 -13.55 -7.77 -9.92
CA GLN A 159 -13.51 -9.13 -10.44
C GLN A 159 -14.68 -9.32 -11.41
N ASP A 160 -14.48 -10.23 -12.37
CA ASP A 160 -15.52 -10.60 -13.32
C ASP A 160 -16.80 -11.00 -12.57
N GLU A 161 -17.96 -10.61 -13.12
CA GLU A 161 -19.29 -10.95 -12.61
C GLU A 161 -19.67 -10.35 -11.24
N VAL A 162 -18.82 -9.53 -10.61
CA VAL A 162 -19.16 -8.85 -9.34
C VAL A 162 -20.43 -8.00 -9.46
N PRO A 163 -20.57 -7.11 -10.47
CA PRO A 163 -21.79 -6.30 -10.60
C PRO A 163 -23.05 -7.13 -10.81
N GLU A 164 -22.97 -8.18 -11.62
CA GLU A 164 -24.08 -9.10 -11.96
C GLU A 164 -24.50 -9.91 -10.73
N THR A 165 -23.52 -10.42 -9.99
CA THR A 165 -23.76 -11.19 -8.76
C THR A 165 -24.45 -10.32 -7.72
N ILE A 166 -23.94 -9.12 -7.45
CA ILE A 166 -24.55 -8.18 -6.50
C ILE A 166 -25.96 -7.81 -6.92
N ALA A 167 -26.18 -7.53 -8.21
CA ALA A 167 -27.51 -7.24 -8.75
C ALA A 167 -28.48 -8.42 -8.59
N SER A 168 -28.01 -9.66 -8.73
CA SER A 168 -28.83 -10.87 -8.56
C SER A 168 -29.24 -11.14 -7.10
N LEU A 169 -28.40 -10.72 -6.14
CA LEU A 169 -28.68 -10.87 -4.71
C LEU A 169 -29.69 -9.84 -4.18
N ALA A 170 -29.80 -8.67 -4.83
CA ALA A 170 -30.67 -7.59 -4.37
C ALA A 170 -32.17 -7.97 -4.36
N PRO A 171 -32.76 -8.61 -5.41
CA PRO A 171 -34.13 -9.11 -5.38
C PRO A 171 -34.38 -10.19 -4.31
N ALA A 172 -33.35 -10.93 -3.90
CA ALA A 172 -33.43 -11.94 -2.85
C ALA A 172 -33.50 -11.33 -1.43
N GLY A 173 -33.50 -9.99 -1.31
CA GLY A 173 -33.59 -9.30 -0.03
C GLY A 173 -32.27 -9.25 0.75
N VAL A 174 -31.17 -9.71 0.17
CA VAL A 174 -29.84 -9.69 0.79
C VAL A 174 -29.36 -8.24 0.90
N LYS A 175 -28.93 -7.83 2.10
CA LYS A 175 -28.34 -6.52 2.35
C LYS A 175 -26.82 -6.63 2.34
N LEU A 176 -26.17 -5.88 1.47
CA LEU A 176 -24.72 -5.91 1.31
C LEU A 176 -24.08 -4.67 1.95
N TRP A 177 -23.03 -4.91 2.73
CA TRP A 177 -22.27 -3.88 3.43
C TRP A 177 -20.82 -3.95 2.95
N ILE A 178 -20.27 -2.83 2.48
CA ILE A 178 -18.86 -2.72 2.13
C ILE A 178 -18.11 -2.09 3.31
N LEU A 179 -17.13 -2.82 3.86
CA LEU A 179 -16.20 -2.32 4.86
C LEU A 179 -14.86 -2.09 4.19
N THR A 180 -14.47 -0.84 3.99
CA THR A 180 -13.20 -0.48 3.33
C THR A 180 -12.44 0.58 4.11
N GLY A 181 -11.11 0.51 4.03
CA GLY A 181 -10.18 1.53 4.56
C GLY A 181 -9.75 2.57 3.52
N ASP A 182 -10.32 2.51 2.31
CA ASP A 182 -10.06 3.50 1.27
C ASP A 182 -10.77 4.83 1.55
N LYS A 183 -10.38 5.86 0.78
CA LYS A 183 -11.05 7.16 0.85
C LYS A 183 -12.51 7.03 0.44
N ARG A 184 -13.35 7.92 0.97
CA ARG A 184 -14.78 7.94 0.68
C ARG A 184 -15.07 7.99 -0.82
N GLU A 185 -14.38 8.86 -1.55
CA GLU A 185 -14.56 9.03 -3.00
C GLU A 185 -14.26 7.74 -3.77
N THR A 186 -13.22 7.01 -3.36
CA THR A 186 -12.87 5.71 -3.95
C THR A 186 -13.92 4.64 -3.59
N ALA A 187 -14.40 4.63 -2.34
CA ALA A 187 -15.45 3.71 -1.91
C ALA A 187 -16.78 3.95 -2.64
N GLU A 188 -17.14 5.22 -2.85
CA GLU A 188 -18.32 5.62 -3.64
C GLU A 188 -18.19 5.17 -5.10
N ASN A 189 -17.03 5.40 -5.72
CA ASN A 189 -16.75 4.97 -7.10
C ASN A 189 -16.78 3.43 -7.25
N ILE A 190 -16.20 2.69 -6.30
CA ILE A 190 -16.29 1.22 -6.27
C ILE A 190 -17.74 0.79 -6.04
N GLY A 191 -18.46 1.44 -5.13
CA GLY A 191 -19.86 1.14 -4.84
C GLY A 191 -20.77 1.30 -6.06
N LEU A 192 -20.56 2.37 -6.84
CA LEU A 192 -21.26 2.60 -8.11
C LEU A 192 -20.88 1.56 -9.17
N SER A 193 -19.57 1.29 -9.33
CA SER A 193 -19.07 0.32 -10.30
C SER A 193 -19.57 -1.11 -10.01
N ALA A 194 -19.63 -1.48 -8.73
CA ALA A 194 -20.10 -2.78 -8.25
C ALA A 194 -21.64 -2.87 -8.16
N ARG A 195 -22.37 -1.81 -8.52
CA ARG A 195 -23.84 -1.69 -8.44
C ARG A 195 -24.41 -1.91 -7.04
N VAL A 196 -23.59 -1.67 -6.00
CA VAL A 196 -24.05 -1.59 -4.61
C VAL A 196 -24.75 -0.26 -4.39
N LEU A 197 -24.16 0.81 -4.92
CA LEU A 197 -24.77 2.12 -5.03
C LEU A 197 -25.37 2.25 -6.44
N ARG A 198 -26.55 2.85 -6.53
CA ARG A 198 -27.17 3.23 -7.81
C ARG A 198 -27.21 4.75 -7.91
N PRO A 199 -27.08 5.34 -9.12
CA PRO A 199 -27.07 6.79 -9.29
C PRO A 199 -28.29 7.52 -8.71
N GLU A 200 -29.42 6.83 -8.57
CA GLU A 200 -30.68 7.37 -8.05
C GLU A 200 -30.80 7.26 -6.52
N MET A 201 -29.83 6.61 -5.84
CA MET A 201 -29.82 6.52 -4.39
C MET A 201 -29.38 7.84 -3.77
N ASP A 202 -30.08 8.27 -2.73
CA ASP A 202 -29.60 9.36 -1.89
C ASP A 202 -28.51 8.84 -0.92
N ILE A 203 -27.37 9.53 -0.89
CA ILE A 203 -26.20 9.12 -0.11
C ILE A 203 -26.21 9.86 1.23
N GLN A 204 -26.50 9.12 2.28
CA GLN A 204 -26.46 9.62 3.66
C GLN A 204 -25.05 9.49 4.24
N VAL A 205 -24.46 10.60 4.69
CA VAL A 205 -23.08 10.64 5.19
C VAL A 205 -23.05 10.92 6.69
N LEU A 206 -22.53 9.95 7.45
CA LEU A 206 -22.22 10.12 8.87
C LEU A 206 -20.73 10.43 9.04
N ARG A 207 -20.40 11.51 9.77
CA ARG A 207 -19.02 11.92 10.04
C ARG A 207 -18.62 11.62 11.48
N ASP A 208 -17.32 11.61 11.72
CA ASP A 208 -16.75 11.51 13.05
C ASP A 208 -17.15 12.70 13.94
N GLY A 209 -17.13 12.48 15.26
CA GLY A 209 -17.52 13.46 16.25
C GLY A 209 -17.57 12.87 17.65
N THR A 210 -17.90 13.69 18.64
CA THR A 210 -18.22 13.21 19.99
C THR A 210 -19.46 12.31 19.97
N PRO A 211 -19.67 11.46 21.00
CA PRO A 211 -20.88 10.63 21.09
C PRO A 211 -22.18 11.42 20.86
N ASP A 212 -22.29 12.61 21.43
CA ASP A 212 -23.46 13.48 21.27
C ASP A 212 -23.60 14.03 19.85
N GLN A 213 -22.49 14.42 19.21
CA GLN A 213 -22.49 14.88 17.81
C GLN A 213 -22.89 13.77 16.84
N VAL A 214 -22.38 12.56 17.05
CA VAL A 214 -22.72 11.39 16.23
C VAL A 214 -24.19 11.02 16.46
N HIS A 215 -24.68 11.05 17.70
CA HIS A 215 -26.08 10.81 18.01
C HIS A 215 -27.02 11.82 17.31
N ALA A 216 -26.68 13.11 17.36
CA ALA A 216 -27.43 14.15 16.68
C ALA A 216 -27.45 13.96 15.15
N GLN A 217 -26.31 13.59 14.55
CA GLN A 217 -26.23 13.27 13.12
C GLN A 217 -27.11 12.08 12.77
N ILE A 218 -27.02 10.96 13.50
CA ILE A 218 -27.84 9.76 13.27
C ILE A 218 -29.33 10.11 13.34
N LYS A 219 -29.74 10.90 14.34
CA LYS A 219 -31.14 11.32 14.48
C LYS A 219 -31.61 12.14 13.27
N ALA A 220 -30.82 13.11 12.82
CA ALA A 220 -31.15 13.92 11.65
C ALA A 220 -31.28 13.09 10.36
N LEU A 221 -30.37 12.11 10.17
CA LEU A 221 -30.43 11.19 9.03
C LEU A 221 -31.67 10.28 9.09
N TYR A 222 -31.99 9.75 10.28
CA TYR A 222 -33.20 8.93 10.48
C TYR A 222 -34.46 9.72 10.17
N ASP A 223 -34.58 10.94 10.69
CA ASP A 223 -35.73 11.81 10.48
C ASP A 223 -35.92 12.12 8.97
N THR A 224 -34.84 12.24 8.21
CA THR A 224 -34.85 12.46 6.75
C THR A 224 -35.30 11.23 5.95
N ILE A 225 -34.94 10.02 6.41
CA ILE A 225 -35.28 8.77 5.72
C ILE A 225 -36.75 8.40 5.95
N VAL A 226 -37.29 8.74 7.11
CA VAL A 226 -38.64 8.32 7.56
C VAL A 226 -39.73 9.33 7.18
N SER A 227 -39.36 10.57 6.82
CA SER A 227 -40.26 11.61 6.31
C SER A 227 -40.61 11.43 4.84
#